data_AF-A0A8T1QF21-F1
#
_entry.id   AF-A0A8T1QF21-F1
#
_cell.length_a   1.000
_cell.length_b   1.000
_cell.length_c   1.000
_cell.angle_alpha   90.00
_cell.angle_beta   90.00
_cell.angle_gamma   90.00
#
_symmetry.space_group_name_H-M   'P 1'
#
loop_
_entity.id
_entity.type
_entity.pdbx_description
1 polymer ?
#
loop_
_entity_poly.entity_id
_entity_poly.type
_entity_poly.pdbx_seq_one_letter_code
_entity_poly.pdbx_strand_id
1 'polypeptide(L)'
;MASASESYLLCKLDSSESTGIFSLFSDYLHPFSDLTNPKKLCKSIDNSIIRPLAKKFLPFLNHTLSLLPKRLSDPHNFNDQFALELFHIYRLCLDCLESVSSQLSCKPYSVHVQRIRMVHCMVACGRYGDAEDEGFRVLESFKGINFGVKKSAKSAGKFLPDMEGGGSDKEFAFLVVELVVTLVKCAAMGQIKDDEVYRRVLVLTEEVRPWFRVLDANAYEKLHRVLVTYLGKCTLLLVGELACFDEKLVRTLCYAALTEYEKSSLKDQIYKFARRICSSLFSLQEDRSSLIIEILTCVLDCVAHECKFEMENPGIEYVDLVSYCANKCRTASANLCIPMATHLNKIAGDSHQVRPPFDMIIRLYAAGLHLINSDVKSRGDGLTSADGAKNESAIRVLHDDGKILQNLAALLGSCDSYFHIDCKENCVKHTDSACQICSQLSSDYEVSMPCKQRKRKASLAVYLNALKFLCHPLAELVNSERKQLISENEDAFVTTKLYIIQDALYHFADIFLSCQR
;
A
#
# COMPACT_ATOMS: atom_id res chain seq x y z
N MET A 1 -37.59 38.51 -22.75
CA MET A 1 -38.02 37.35 -21.94
C MET A 1 -38.17 37.81 -20.50
N ALA A 2 -39.25 37.44 -19.82
CA ALA A 2 -39.52 37.91 -18.45
C ALA A 2 -38.45 37.37 -17.49
N SER A 3 -37.83 38.25 -16.70
CA SER A 3 -36.90 37.86 -15.62
C SER A 3 -37.61 36.85 -14.71
N ALA A 4 -37.10 35.63 -14.63
CA ALA A 4 -37.57 34.65 -13.65
C ALA A 4 -37.48 35.27 -12.24
N SER A 5 -38.52 35.09 -11.42
CA SER A 5 -38.48 35.55 -10.03
C SER A 5 -37.60 34.61 -9.19
N GLU A 6 -36.96 35.14 -8.14
CA GLU A 6 -36.12 34.34 -7.24
C GLU A 6 -36.85 33.09 -6.71
N SER A 7 -38.09 33.28 -6.25
CA SER A 7 -38.93 32.19 -5.74
C SER A 7 -39.23 31.13 -6.79
N TYR A 8 -39.38 31.51 -8.06
CA TYR A 8 -39.60 30.55 -9.15
C TYR A 8 -38.36 29.70 -9.42
N LEU A 9 -37.17 30.30 -9.43
CA LEU A 9 -35.91 29.57 -9.63
C LEU A 9 -35.64 28.58 -8.50
N LEU A 10 -35.85 29.01 -7.25
CA LEU A 10 -35.68 28.16 -6.08
C LEU A 10 -36.70 27.02 -6.05
N CYS A 11 -37.96 27.31 -6.38
CA CYS A 11 -39.01 26.30 -6.51
C CYS A 11 -38.70 25.31 -7.63
N LYS A 12 -38.13 25.74 -8.77
CA LYS A 12 -37.70 24.82 -9.83
C LYS A 12 -36.51 23.96 -9.43
N LEU A 13 -35.53 24.54 -8.73
CA LEU A 13 -34.36 23.81 -8.25
C LEU A 13 -34.75 22.72 -7.24
N ASP A 14 -35.77 22.97 -6.43
CA ASP A 14 -36.34 21.99 -5.50
C ASP A 14 -37.44 21.13 -6.15
N SER A 15 -38.05 21.61 -7.22
CA SER A 15 -39.15 20.99 -7.95
C SER A 15 -38.82 19.82 -8.85
N SER A 16 -37.82 20.13 -9.66
CA SER A 16 -37.78 19.67 -11.04
C SER A 16 -36.87 18.47 -11.18
N GLU A 17 -37.29 17.56 -12.04
CA GLU A 17 -36.49 16.46 -12.58
C GLU A 17 -36.17 16.68 -14.07
N SER A 18 -36.59 17.83 -14.61
CA SER A 18 -36.48 18.20 -16.03
C SER A 18 -35.33 19.17 -16.30
N THR A 19 -34.66 18.98 -17.44
CA THR A 19 -33.52 19.80 -17.88
C THR A 19 -33.94 21.17 -18.41
N GLY A 20 -32.97 22.08 -18.59
CA GLY A 20 -33.16 23.43 -19.14
C GLY A 20 -33.29 24.54 -18.09
N ILE A 21 -33.10 24.23 -16.81
CA ILE A 21 -33.12 25.16 -15.69
C ILE A 21 -31.87 26.06 -15.66
N PHE A 22 -30.72 25.58 -16.11
CA PHE A 22 -29.46 26.32 -16.11
C PHE A 22 -29.56 27.64 -16.88
N SER A 23 -30.25 27.64 -18.02
CA SER A 23 -30.50 28.87 -18.79
C SER A 23 -31.17 29.96 -17.95
N LEU A 24 -32.14 29.58 -17.12
CA LEU A 24 -32.87 30.49 -16.25
C LEU A 24 -31.97 31.05 -15.13
N PHE A 25 -31.09 30.23 -14.56
CA PHE A 25 -30.11 30.68 -13.57
C PHE A 25 -29.04 31.58 -14.18
N SER A 26 -28.55 31.22 -15.37
CA SER A 26 -27.58 32.02 -16.13
C SER A 26 -28.15 33.41 -16.45
N ASP A 27 -29.39 33.48 -16.93
CA ASP A 27 -30.07 34.74 -17.23
C ASP A 27 -30.27 35.58 -15.96
N TYR A 28 -30.64 34.95 -14.84
CA TYR A 28 -30.83 35.64 -13.57
C TYR A 28 -29.53 36.20 -12.98
N LEU A 29 -28.42 35.47 -13.12
CA LEU A 29 -27.11 35.83 -12.61
C LEU A 29 -26.23 36.59 -13.63
N HIS A 30 -26.77 36.91 -14.82
CA HIS A 30 -26.11 37.73 -15.83
C HIS A 30 -25.50 39.06 -15.30
N PRO A 31 -26.05 39.73 -14.27
CA PRO A 31 -25.41 40.92 -13.71
C PRO A 31 -23.97 40.70 -13.18
N PHE A 32 -23.55 39.45 -12.95
CA PHE A 32 -22.17 39.10 -12.58
C PHE A 32 -21.23 38.93 -13.78
N SER A 33 -21.74 38.82 -15.01
CA SER A 33 -20.94 38.55 -16.22
C SER A 33 -19.90 39.62 -16.52
N ASP A 34 -20.10 40.86 -16.05
CA ASP A 34 -19.11 41.94 -16.17
C ASP A 34 -17.95 41.81 -15.17
N LEU A 35 -18.14 41.08 -14.07
CA LEU A 35 -17.14 40.86 -13.02
C LEU A 35 -16.27 39.63 -13.26
N THR A 36 -16.81 38.62 -13.95
CA THR A 36 -16.13 37.35 -14.23
C THR A 36 -15.29 37.36 -15.51
N ASN A 37 -15.30 38.46 -16.29
CA ASN A 37 -14.61 38.56 -17.57
C ASN A 37 -13.12 38.99 -17.41
N PRO A 38 -12.14 38.14 -17.75
CA PRO A 38 -10.71 38.43 -17.55
C PRO A 38 -10.19 39.59 -18.43
N LYS A 39 -10.84 39.89 -19.57
CA LYS A 39 -10.43 40.97 -20.49
C LYS A 39 -10.69 42.39 -19.96
N LYS A 40 -11.54 42.57 -18.93
CA LYS A 40 -11.82 43.87 -18.30
C LYS A 40 -11.07 44.10 -16.98
N LEU A 41 -10.31 43.11 -16.49
CA LEU A 41 -9.66 43.09 -15.17
C LEU A 41 -8.45 44.06 -15.03
N CYS A 42 -8.09 44.81 -16.09
CA CYS A 42 -7.01 45.81 -16.05
C CYS A 42 -7.40 47.14 -15.36
N LYS A 43 -8.66 47.32 -14.95
CA LYS A 43 -9.08 48.47 -14.12
C LYS A 43 -9.55 47.93 -12.77
N SER A 44 -9.11 48.55 -11.68
CA SER A 44 -9.58 48.23 -10.33
C SER A 44 -11.10 48.15 -10.34
N ILE A 45 -11.65 46.95 -10.15
CA ILE A 45 -13.10 46.77 -10.06
C ILE A 45 -13.57 47.63 -8.90
N ASP A 46 -14.47 48.55 -9.20
CA ASP A 46 -14.89 49.56 -8.24
C ASP A 46 -15.82 48.93 -7.19
N ASN A 47 -15.49 49.11 -5.90
CA ASN A 47 -16.29 48.60 -4.78
C ASN A 47 -17.75 49.12 -4.82
N SER A 48 -17.98 50.21 -5.56
CA SER A 48 -19.29 50.78 -5.85
C SER A 48 -20.24 49.84 -6.60
N ILE A 49 -19.73 48.89 -7.40
CA ILE A 49 -20.52 47.91 -8.18
C ILE A 49 -20.71 46.59 -7.40
N ILE A 50 -19.69 46.17 -6.65
CA ILE A 50 -19.70 44.89 -5.92
C ILE A 50 -20.73 44.92 -4.77
N ARG A 51 -20.81 46.03 -4.03
CA ARG A 51 -21.68 46.14 -2.84
C ARG A 51 -23.18 46.06 -3.17
N PRO A 52 -23.73 46.74 -4.20
CA PRO A 52 -25.12 46.57 -4.63
C PRO A 52 -25.44 45.13 -5.08
N LEU A 53 -24.54 44.50 -5.82
CA LEU A 53 -24.71 43.11 -6.27
C LEU A 53 -24.73 42.15 -5.07
N ALA A 54 -23.80 42.30 -4.15
CA ALA A 54 -23.76 41.52 -2.92
C ALA A 54 -25.08 41.68 -2.13
N LYS A 55 -25.54 42.91 -1.91
CA LYS A 55 -26.79 43.18 -1.18
C LYS A 55 -28.01 42.53 -1.84
N LYS A 56 -28.08 42.54 -3.18
CA LYS A 56 -29.22 41.99 -3.92
C LYS A 56 -29.18 40.46 -3.96
N PHE A 57 -28.04 39.86 -4.28
CA PHE A 57 -27.98 38.44 -4.67
C PHE A 57 -27.47 37.50 -3.57
N LEU A 58 -26.81 37.99 -2.51
CA LEU A 58 -26.32 37.10 -1.43
C LEU A 58 -27.40 36.22 -0.79
N PRO A 59 -28.62 36.71 -0.49
CA PRO A 59 -29.68 35.85 0.05
C PRO A 59 -30.03 34.70 -0.89
N PHE A 60 -30.16 34.99 -2.19
CA PHE A 60 -30.44 34.00 -3.22
C PHE A 60 -29.29 32.98 -3.38
N LEU A 61 -28.05 33.44 -3.45
CA LEU A 61 -26.87 32.58 -3.56
C LEU A 61 -26.75 31.65 -2.35
N ASN A 62 -26.86 32.18 -1.13
CA ASN A 62 -26.79 31.38 0.09
C ASN A 62 -27.91 30.33 0.16
N HIS A 63 -29.13 30.69 -0.24
CA HIS A 63 -30.25 29.75 -0.26
C HIS A 63 -30.02 28.63 -1.29
N THR A 64 -29.60 29.00 -2.50
CA THR A 64 -29.28 28.06 -3.59
C THR A 64 -28.16 27.09 -3.18
N LEU A 65 -27.05 27.61 -2.63
CA LEU A 65 -25.90 26.83 -2.16
C LEU A 65 -26.23 25.95 -0.94
N SER A 66 -27.31 26.24 -0.22
CA SER A 66 -27.81 25.38 0.86
C SER A 66 -28.70 24.24 0.37
N LEU A 67 -29.36 24.41 -0.78
CA LEU A 67 -30.27 23.44 -1.40
C LEU A 67 -29.52 22.44 -2.28
N LEU A 68 -28.59 22.92 -3.11
CA LEU A 68 -27.86 22.11 -4.09
C LEU A 68 -27.18 20.87 -3.48
N PRO A 69 -26.44 20.96 -2.37
CA PRO A 69 -25.85 19.77 -1.76
C PRO A 69 -26.91 18.76 -1.34
N LYS A 70 -28.05 19.20 -0.79
CA LYS A 70 -29.12 18.30 -0.34
C LYS A 70 -29.75 17.56 -1.53
N ARG A 71 -29.91 18.27 -2.65
CA ARG A 71 -30.39 17.71 -3.91
C ARG A 71 -29.40 16.68 -4.46
N LEU A 72 -28.12 17.02 -4.47
CA LEU A 72 -27.06 16.17 -5.01
C LEU A 72 -26.67 15.00 -4.09
N SER A 73 -27.14 14.96 -2.84
CA SER A 73 -26.88 13.86 -1.90
C SER A 73 -27.54 12.53 -2.29
N ASP A 74 -28.58 12.55 -3.14
CA ASP A 74 -29.30 11.34 -3.57
C ASP A 74 -29.29 11.20 -5.10
N PRO A 75 -28.19 10.69 -5.68
CA PRO A 75 -27.99 10.62 -7.12
C PRO A 75 -28.94 9.65 -7.85
N HIS A 76 -29.72 8.83 -7.13
CA HIS A 76 -30.68 7.90 -7.74
C HIS A 76 -31.98 8.58 -8.21
N ASN A 77 -32.21 9.82 -7.79
CA ASN A 77 -33.47 10.53 -8.05
C ASN A 77 -33.50 11.33 -9.35
N PHE A 78 -32.42 11.36 -10.13
CA PHE A 78 -32.36 12.13 -11.36
C PHE A 78 -31.38 11.53 -12.37
N ASN A 79 -31.61 11.83 -13.66
CA ASN A 79 -30.73 11.37 -14.73
C ASN A 79 -29.39 12.15 -14.77
N ASP A 80 -28.38 11.57 -15.41
CA ASP A 80 -27.03 12.14 -15.49
C ASP A 80 -26.99 13.55 -16.11
N GLN A 81 -27.83 13.80 -17.11
CA GLN A 81 -27.91 15.10 -17.78
C GLN A 81 -28.42 16.20 -16.84
N PHE A 82 -29.39 15.87 -15.98
CA PHE A 82 -29.90 16.79 -14.98
C PHE A 82 -28.90 17.01 -13.84
N ALA A 83 -28.20 15.96 -13.40
CA ALA A 83 -27.10 16.09 -12.44
C ALA A 83 -26.02 17.05 -12.95
N LEU A 84 -25.60 16.89 -14.21
CA LEU A 84 -24.69 17.80 -14.92
C LEU A 84 -25.16 19.26 -14.82
N GLU A 85 -26.43 19.48 -15.12
CA GLU A 85 -27.05 20.80 -15.08
C GLU A 85 -27.02 21.42 -13.67
N LEU A 86 -27.34 20.64 -12.63
CA LEU A 86 -27.26 21.08 -11.23
C LEU A 86 -25.82 21.44 -10.82
N PHE A 87 -24.81 20.69 -11.26
CA PHE A 87 -23.41 21.03 -11.02
C PHE A 87 -22.98 22.31 -11.75
N HIS A 88 -23.49 22.56 -12.96
CA HIS A 88 -23.25 23.82 -13.67
C HIS A 88 -23.88 25.01 -12.94
N ILE A 89 -25.10 24.86 -12.41
CA ILE A 89 -25.75 25.87 -11.57
C ILE A 89 -24.92 26.09 -10.29
N TYR A 90 -24.46 25.01 -9.63
CA TYR A 90 -23.64 25.10 -8.43
C TYR A 90 -22.35 25.88 -8.69
N ARG A 91 -21.60 25.54 -9.74
CA ARG A 91 -20.39 26.26 -10.13
C ARG A 91 -20.67 27.74 -10.41
N LEU A 92 -21.73 28.04 -11.19
CA LEU A 92 -22.12 29.42 -11.48
C LEU A 92 -22.40 30.23 -10.21
N CYS A 93 -23.15 29.65 -9.26
CA CYS A 93 -23.43 30.33 -7.99
C CYS A 93 -22.16 30.55 -7.15
N LEU A 94 -21.21 29.61 -7.16
CA LEU A 94 -19.93 29.74 -6.48
C LEU A 94 -19.04 30.81 -7.12
N ASP A 95 -18.99 30.87 -8.45
CA ASP A 95 -18.24 31.90 -9.20
C ASP A 95 -18.82 33.30 -8.92
N CYS A 96 -20.15 33.42 -8.86
CA CYS A 96 -20.83 34.67 -8.47
C CYS A 96 -20.52 35.05 -7.03
N LEU A 97 -20.54 34.09 -6.10
CA LEU A 97 -20.21 34.32 -4.69
C LEU A 97 -18.75 34.76 -4.51
N GLU A 98 -17.83 34.16 -5.26
CA GLU A 98 -16.42 34.52 -5.26
C GLU A 98 -16.20 35.96 -5.74
N SER A 99 -16.95 36.38 -6.77
CA SER A 99 -16.90 37.74 -7.32
C SER A 99 -17.31 38.83 -6.32
N VAL A 100 -18.09 38.49 -5.28
CA VAL A 100 -18.50 39.40 -4.20
C VAL A 100 -17.85 39.06 -2.86
N SER A 101 -16.86 38.15 -2.84
CA SER A 101 -16.23 37.67 -1.61
C SER A 101 -15.61 38.78 -0.75
N SER A 102 -15.13 39.87 -1.36
CA SER A 102 -14.59 41.04 -0.67
C SER A 102 -15.60 41.76 0.22
N GLN A 103 -16.90 41.55 0.00
CA GLN A 103 -17.99 42.11 0.81
C GLN A 103 -18.43 41.16 1.93
N LEU A 104 -17.88 39.95 2.00
CA LEU A 104 -18.22 38.99 3.03
C LEU A 104 -17.30 39.17 4.24
N SER A 105 -17.87 39.37 5.43
CA SER A 105 -17.13 39.43 6.69
C SER A 105 -16.77 38.03 7.21
N CYS A 106 -16.10 37.22 6.38
CA CYS A 106 -15.75 35.84 6.72
C CYS A 106 -14.32 35.50 6.31
N LYS A 107 -13.88 34.28 6.66
CA LYS A 107 -12.51 33.82 6.37
C LYS A 107 -12.22 33.85 4.87
N PRO A 108 -10.96 34.08 4.47
CA PRO A 108 -10.59 34.26 3.05
C PRO A 108 -10.86 33.02 2.17
N TYR A 109 -11.02 31.84 2.77
CA TYR A 109 -11.33 30.58 2.09
C TYR A 109 -12.79 30.14 2.26
N SER A 110 -13.70 30.98 2.75
CA SER A 110 -15.10 30.61 3.02
C SER A 110 -15.84 30.09 1.78
N VAL A 111 -15.60 30.70 0.61
CA VAL A 111 -16.15 30.23 -0.67
C VAL A 111 -15.57 28.87 -1.05
N HIS A 112 -14.30 28.63 -0.72
CA HIS A 112 -13.61 27.37 -1.04
C HIS A 112 -14.15 26.22 -0.20
N VAL A 113 -14.62 26.46 1.02
CA VAL A 113 -15.37 25.46 1.81
C VAL A 113 -16.60 24.97 1.02
N GLN A 114 -17.35 25.89 0.39
CA GLN A 114 -18.50 25.53 -0.42
C GLN A 114 -18.11 24.84 -1.75
N ARG A 115 -16.97 25.22 -2.35
CA ARG A 115 -16.41 24.51 -3.52
C ARG A 115 -16.00 23.08 -3.17
N ILE A 116 -15.31 22.86 -2.04
CA ILE A 116 -14.95 21.51 -1.57
C ILE A 116 -16.19 20.67 -1.33
N ARG A 117 -17.25 21.24 -0.76
CA ARG A 117 -18.54 20.55 -0.62
C ARG A 117 -19.12 20.13 -1.97
N MET A 118 -19.02 20.97 -3.00
CA MET A 118 -19.40 20.60 -4.37
C MET A 118 -18.55 19.45 -4.91
N VAL A 119 -17.23 19.45 -4.67
CA VAL A 119 -16.33 18.34 -5.04
C VAL A 119 -16.79 17.04 -4.37
N HIS A 120 -17.15 17.06 -3.09
CA HIS A 120 -17.69 15.88 -2.40
C HIS A 120 -19.01 15.39 -3.01
N CYS A 121 -19.90 16.29 -3.43
CA CYS A 121 -21.10 15.92 -4.16
C CYS A 121 -20.76 15.23 -5.49
N MET A 122 -19.79 15.75 -6.26
CA MET A 122 -19.34 15.10 -7.51
C MET A 122 -18.82 13.68 -7.26
N VAL A 123 -18.01 13.51 -6.19
CA VAL A 123 -17.51 12.19 -5.77
C VAL A 123 -18.64 11.25 -5.35
N ALA A 124 -19.66 11.75 -4.65
CA ALA A 124 -20.83 10.97 -4.26
C ALA A 124 -21.67 10.54 -5.47
N CYS A 125 -21.74 11.37 -6.52
CA CYS A 125 -22.38 11.05 -7.79
C CYS A 125 -21.51 10.21 -8.74
N GLY A 126 -20.33 9.72 -8.31
CA GLY A 126 -19.43 8.92 -9.15
C GLY A 126 -18.68 9.69 -10.24
N ARG A 127 -18.74 11.03 -10.22
CA ARG A 127 -18.10 11.91 -11.21
C ARG A 127 -16.68 12.27 -10.80
N TYR A 128 -15.81 11.27 -10.76
CA TYR A 128 -14.46 11.41 -10.22
C TYR A 128 -13.55 12.34 -11.05
N GLY A 129 -13.67 12.32 -12.38
CA GLY A 129 -12.89 13.22 -13.25
C GLY A 129 -13.26 14.69 -13.04
N ASP A 130 -14.56 15.01 -13.01
CA ASP A 130 -15.01 16.38 -12.75
C ASP A 130 -14.63 16.88 -11.35
N ALA A 131 -14.68 15.98 -10.35
CA ALA A 131 -14.24 16.25 -8.99
C ALA A 131 -12.74 16.51 -8.92
N GLU A 132 -11.93 15.76 -9.67
CA GLU A 132 -10.49 15.96 -9.77
C GLU A 132 -10.18 17.34 -10.38
N ASP A 133 -10.79 17.66 -11.52
CA ASP A 133 -10.61 18.96 -12.20
C ASP A 133 -10.98 20.14 -11.31
N GLU A 134 -12.10 20.06 -10.60
CA GLU A 134 -12.50 21.11 -9.66
C GLU A 134 -11.58 21.16 -8.45
N GLY A 135 -11.14 20.01 -7.93
CA GLY A 135 -10.23 19.96 -6.79
C GLY A 135 -8.87 20.59 -7.10
N PHE A 136 -8.31 20.36 -8.29
CA PHE A 136 -7.08 21.05 -8.70
C PHE A 136 -7.28 22.55 -8.92
N ARG A 137 -8.44 22.99 -9.43
CA ARG A 137 -8.77 24.43 -9.47
C ARG A 137 -8.77 25.06 -8.07
N VAL A 138 -9.31 24.37 -7.07
CA VAL A 138 -9.32 24.83 -5.67
C VAL A 138 -7.92 24.83 -5.06
N LEU A 139 -7.08 23.83 -5.34
CA LEU A 139 -5.69 23.82 -4.89
C LEU A 139 -4.89 24.99 -5.49
N GLU A 140 -5.12 25.31 -6.76
CA GLU A 140 -4.48 26.47 -7.40
C GLU A 140 -4.95 27.78 -6.78
N SER A 141 -6.25 27.92 -6.49
CA SER A 141 -6.77 29.12 -5.83
C SER A 141 -6.25 29.28 -4.39
N PHE A 142 -6.02 28.18 -3.66
CA PHE A 142 -5.37 28.22 -2.34
C PHE A 142 -3.99 28.87 -2.35
N LYS A 143 -3.20 28.70 -3.41
CA LYS A 143 -1.88 29.37 -3.55
C LYS A 143 -2.00 30.89 -3.65
N GLY A 144 -3.15 31.37 -4.14
CA GLY A 144 -3.47 32.80 -4.25
C GLY A 144 -3.88 33.44 -2.93
N ILE A 145 -4.24 32.65 -1.90
CA ILE A 145 -4.73 33.18 -0.64
C ILE A 145 -3.59 33.84 0.14
N ASN A 146 -3.75 35.13 0.40
CA ASN A 146 -2.79 35.91 1.16
C ASN A 146 -3.14 35.89 2.65
N PHE A 147 -2.35 35.19 3.44
CA PHE A 147 -2.42 35.18 4.90
C PHE A 147 -1.53 36.27 5.56
N GLY A 148 -1.08 37.26 4.79
CA GLY A 148 -0.25 38.37 5.30
C GLY A 148 1.25 38.09 5.31
N VAL A 149 1.70 36.97 4.74
CA VAL A 149 3.11 36.57 4.65
C VAL A 149 3.64 36.85 3.24
N LYS A 150 4.89 37.35 3.12
CA LYS A 150 5.53 37.62 1.81
C LYS A 150 5.55 36.34 0.98
N LYS A 151 5.06 36.41 -0.27
CA LYS A 151 5.09 35.29 -1.22
C LYS A 151 6.51 34.74 -1.32
N SER A 152 6.69 33.49 -0.90
CA SER A 152 7.94 32.78 -1.10
C SER A 152 8.02 32.33 -2.57
N ALA A 153 9.17 32.50 -3.20
CA ALA A 153 9.43 31.98 -4.55
C ALA A 153 9.48 30.43 -4.61
N LYS A 154 9.34 29.72 -3.47
CA LYS A 154 9.49 28.26 -3.36
C LYS A 154 8.25 27.44 -3.74
N SER A 155 7.12 28.08 -4.01
CA SER A 155 5.86 27.41 -4.41
C SER A 155 5.74 27.12 -5.91
N ALA A 156 6.69 27.60 -6.73
CA ALA A 156 6.68 27.36 -8.17
C ALA A 156 6.85 25.85 -8.46
N GLY A 157 5.82 25.23 -9.03
CA GLY A 157 5.82 23.83 -9.45
C GLY A 157 5.21 22.83 -8.46
N LYS A 158 4.75 23.26 -7.27
CA LYS A 158 4.03 22.40 -6.31
C LYS A 158 2.53 22.43 -6.53
N PHE A 159 1.79 21.41 -6.09
CA PHE A 159 0.32 21.43 -6.11
C PHE A 159 -0.25 22.15 -4.88
N LEU A 160 0.37 21.99 -3.72
CA LEU A 160 -0.13 22.55 -2.47
C LEU A 160 0.45 23.95 -2.16
N PRO A 161 -0.29 24.80 -1.42
CA PRO A 161 0.23 26.08 -0.95
C PRO A 161 1.41 25.89 0.03
N ASP A 162 2.22 26.95 0.20
CA ASP A 162 3.30 26.96 1.17
C ASP A 162 2.77 27.01 2.62
N MET A 163 3.31 26.14 3.49
CA MET A 163 2.93 26.07 4.91
C MET A 163 3.22 27.36 5.69
N GLU A 164 4.20 28.17 5.26
CA GLU A 164 4.60 29.40 5.97
C GLU A 164 3.49 30.47 5.97
N GLY A 165 2.57 30.44 5.01
CA GLY A 165 1.46 31.39 4.93
C GLY A 165 0.22 30.95 5.73
N GLY A 166 -0.26 29.71 5.51
CA GLY A 166 -1.54 29.22 6.05
C GLY A 166 -1.43 28.17 7.16
N GLY A 167 -0.22 27.70 7.50
CA GLY A 167 0.00 26.58 8.41
C GLY A 167 -0.32 26.85 9.89
N SER A 168 -0.64 28.08 10.27
CA SER A 168 -1.14 28.42 11.62
C SER A 168 -2.66 28.27 11.75
N ASP A 169 -3.41 28.30 10.64
CA ASP A 169 -4.85 28.14 10.63
C ASP A 169 -5.22 26.65 10.47
N LYS A 170 -5.64 26.04 11.57
CA LYS A 170 -6.01 24.61 11.61
C LYS A 170 -7.18 24.26 10.69
N GLU A 171 -8.14 25.18 10.52
CA GLU A 171 -9.30 24.94 9.64
C GLU A 171 -8.86 24.97 8.18
N PHE A 172 -7.97 25.90 7.81
CA PHE A 172 -7.38 25.91 6.48
C PHE A 172 -6.54 24.65 6.20
N ALA A 173 -5.69 24.25 7.16
CA ALA A 173 -4.92 23.02 7.05
C ALA A 173 -5.82 21.79 6.87
N PHE A 174 -6.94 21.72 7.60
CA PHE A 174 -7.93 20.66 7.45
C PHE A 174 -8.48 20.61 6.02
N LEU A 175 -8.86 21.76 5.44
CA LEU A 175 -9.38 21.82 4.07
C LEU A 175 -8.36 21.37 3.03
N VAL A 176 -7.09 21.75 3.18
CA VAL A 176 -6.00 21.30 2.28
C VAL A 176 -5.87 19.78 2.33
N VAL A 177 -5.77 19.21 3.54
CA VAL A 177 -5.63 17.76 3.71
C VAL A 177 -6.87 17.03 3.21
N GLU A 178 -8.07 17.50 3.56
CA GLU A 178 -9.35 16.91 3.13
C GLU A 178 -9.47 16.88 1.60
N LEU A 179 -9.08 17.96 0.93
CA LEU A 179 -9.10 18.03 -0.53
C LEU A 179 -8.10 17.06 -1.16
N VAL A 180 -6.88 16.97 -0.63
CA VAL A 180 -5.89 15.98 -1.11
C VAL A 180 -6.41 14.55 -0.95
N VAL A 181 -6.95 14.22 0.22
CA VAL A 181 -7.56 12.90 0.47
C VAL A 181 -8.68 12.61 -0.52
N THR A 182 -9.47 13.63 -0.85
CA THR A 182 -10.55 13.55 -1.85
C THR A 182 -10.01 13.32 -3.26
N LEU A 183 -8.92 13.97 -3.65
CA LEU A 183 -8.26 13.76 -4.95
C LEU A 183 -7.68 12.34 -5.07
N VAL A 184 -7.02 11.83 -4.03
CA VAL A 184 -6.53 10.44 -4.00
C VAL A 184 -7.70 9.45 -4.08
N LYS A 185 -8.83 9.76 -3.41
CA LYS A 185 -10.07 8.99 -3.57
C LYS A 185 -10.58 9.01 -5.02
N CYS A 186 -10.54 10.15 -5.71
CA CYS A 186 -10.95 10.25 -7.11
C CYS A 186 -10.09 9.36 -8.01
N ALA A 187 -8.77 9.39 -7.84
CA ALA A 187 -7.85 8.51 -8.58
C ALA A 187 -8.14 7.01 -8.32
N ALA A 188 -8.36 6.65 -7.05
CA ALA A 188 -8.64 5.27 -6.65
C ALA A 188 -9.97 4.73 -7.19
N MET A 189 -11.00 5.57 -7.25
CA MET A 189 -12.35 5.17 -7.64
C MET A 189 -12.60 5.36 -9.15
N GLY A 190 -11.92 6.33 -9.78
CA GLY A 190 -11.99 6.57 -11.22
C GLY A 190 -11.25 5.51 -12.04
N GLN A 191 -10.23 4.85 -11.45
CA GLN A 191 -9.47 3.75 -12.07
C GLN A 191 -8.97 4.07 -13.50
N ILE A 192 -8.58 5.33 -13.72
CA ILE A 192 -8.11 5.81 -15.02
C ILE A 192 -6.74 5.19 -15.29
N LYS A 193 -6.57 4.55 -16.44
CA LYS A 193 -5.30 3.90 -16.84
C LYS A 193 -4.33 4.90 -17.45
N ASP A 194 -3.98 5.91 -16.67
CA ASP A 194 -3.02 6.96 -17.03
C ASP A 194 -1.99 7.11 -15.89
N ASP A 195 -0.72 6.88 -16.23
CA ASP A 195 0.39 7.01 -15.29
C ASP A 195 0.42 8.39 -14.61
N GLU A 196 0.09 9.46 -15.34
CA GLU A 196 0.19 10.83 -14.84
C GLU A 196 -0.76 11.06 -13.65
N VAL A 197 -1.92 10.42 -13.63
CA VAL A 197 -2.86 10.47 -12.51
C VAL A 197 -2.20 9.95 -11.23
N TYR A 198 -1.51 8.82 -11.30
CA TYR A 198 -0.88 8.20 -10.13
C TYR A 198 0.46 8.84 -9.76
N ARG A 199 1.19 9.42 -10.72
CA ARG A 199 2.33 10.30 -10.43
C ARG A 199 1.87 11.52 -9.62
N ARG A 200 0.74 12.14 -9.97
CA ARG A 200 0.14 13.23 -9.17
C ARG A 200 -0.24 12.76 -7.77
N VAL A 201 -0.82 11.56 -7.62
CA VAL A 201 -1.15 10.98 -6.30
C VAL A 201 0.10 10.86 -5.40
N LEU A 202 1.22 10.39 -5.95
CA LEU A 202 2.49 10.32 -5.21
C LEU A 202 2.96 11.70 -4.76
N VAL A 203 2.97 12.68 -5.67
CA VAL A 203 3.41 14.05 -5.35
C VAL A 203 2.51 14.67 -4.28
N LEU A 204 1.19 14.54 -4.41
CA LEU A 204 0.23 15.05 -3.43
C LEU A 204 0.42 14.42 -2.04
N THR A 205 0.71 13.11 -1.99
CA THR A 205 0.94 12.38 -0.74
C THR A 205 2.19 12.88 0.00
N GLU A 206 3.27 13.18 -0.74
CA GLU A 206 4.47 13.75 -0.13
C GLU A 206 4.27 15.23 0.25
N GLU A 207 3.62 16.02 -0.60
CA GLU A 207 3.37 17.44 -0.33
C GLU A 207 2.41 17.66 0.85
N VAL A 208 1.45 16.77 1.09
CA VAL A 208 0.47 16.93 2.19
C VAL A 208 1.04 16.54 3.56
N ARG A 209 2.15 15.79 3.61
CA ARG A 209 2.75 15.30 4.87
C ARG A 209 3.00 16.40 5.92
N PRO A 210 3.52 17.59 5.58
CA PRO A 210 3.70 18.67 6.54
C PRO A 210 2.38 19.21 7.09
N TRP A 211 1.31 19.24 6.28
CA TRP A 211 -0.01 19.75 6.66
C TRP A 211 -0.69 18.89 7.73
N PHE A 212 -0.47 17.58 7.68
CA PHE A 212 -0.93 16.66 8.72
C PHE A 212 -0.40 17.01 10.12
N ARG A 213 0.76 17.64 10.25
CA ARG A 213 1.37 17.99 11.55
C ARG A 213 0.64 19.12 12.29
N VAL A 214 -0.18 19.90 11.57
CA VAL A 214 -0.93 21.04 12.11
C VAL A 214 -2.28 20.60 12.69
N LEU A 215 -2.79 19.45 12.22
CA LEU A 215 -4.08 18.90 12.63
C LEU A 215 -4.02 18.37 14.06
N ASP A 216 -5.17 18.39 14.75
CA ASP A 216 -5.30 17.64 15.99
C ASP A 216 -5.27 16.12 15.73
N ALA A 217 -5.01 15.35 16.79
CA ALA A 217 -4.82 13.90 16.68
C ALA A 217 -6.01 13.17 16.05
N ASN A 218 -7.25 13.61 16.33
CA ASN A 218 -8.46 12.97 15.81
C ASN A 218 -8.65 13.28 14.31
N ALA A 219 -8.46 14.54 13.91
CA ALA A 219 -8.50 14.93 12.50
C ALA A 219 -7.38 14.26 11.69
N TYR A 220 -6.16 14.21 12.24
CA TYR A 220 -5.03 13.49 11.67
C TYR A 220 -5.38 12.02 11.44
N GLU A 221 -5.79 11.30 12.50
CA GLU A 221 -6.05 9.87 12.43
C GLU A 221 -7.14 9.56 11.39
N LYS A 222 -8.24 10.31 11.42
CA LYS A 222 -9.35 10.12 10.49
C LYS A 222 -8.92 10.34 9.04
N LEU A 223 -8.28 11.45 8.73
CA LEU A 223 -7.92 11.79 7.35
C LEU A 223 -6.77 10.94 6.83
N HIS A 224 -5.76 10.66 7.66
CA HIS A 224 -4.62 9.80 7.28
C HIS A 224 -5.07 8.37 7.02
N ARG A 225 -5.95 7.80 7.86
CA ARG A 225 -6.55 6.48 7.62
C ARG A 225 -7.29 6.42 6.28
N VAL A 226 -8.02 7.47 5.93
CA VAL A 226 -8.75 7.54 4.66
C VAL A 226 -7.77 7.67 3.48
N LEU A 227 -6.72 8.50 3.60
CA LEU A 227 -5.65 8.61 2.62
C LEU A 227 -5.03 7.24 2.31
N VAL A 228 -4.57 6.55 3.36
CA VAL A 228 -3.92 5.23 3.28
C VAL A 228 -4.83 4.19 2.64
N THR A 229 -6.13 4.23 2.96
CA THR A 229 -7.12 3.33 2.36
C THR A 229 -7.22 3.52 0.85
N TYR A 230 -7.23 4.76 0.35
CA TYR A 230 -7.31 5.04 -1.08
C TYR A 230 -5.96 4.86 -1.80
N LEU A 231 -4.83 5.16 -1.16
CA LEU A 231 -3.50 4.79 -1.66
C LEU A 231 -3.39 3.27 -1.85
N GLY A 232 -3.89 2.49 -0.88
CA GLY A 232 -3.94 1.04 -0.99
C GLY A 232 -4.77 0.56 -2.17
N LYS A 233 -5.90 1.22 -2.46
CA LYS A 233 -6.73 0.92 -3.64
C LYS A 233 -6.02 1.26 -4.95
N CYS A 234 -5.37 2.43 -5.05
CA CYS A 234 -4.56 2.79 -6.21
C CYS A 234 -3.46 1.75 -6.45
N THR A 235 -2.76 1.36 -5.39
CA THR A 235 -1.68 0.36 -5.45
C THR A 235 -2.19 -0.98 -5.98
N LEU A 236 -3.31 -1.49 -5.47
CA LEU A 236 -3.88 -2.75 -5.92
C LEU A 236 -4.35 -2.71 -7.37
N LEU A 237 -4.86 -1.57 -7.84
CA LEU A 237 -5.20 -1.39 -9.25
C LEU A 237 -3.95 -1.45 -10.13
N LEU A 238 -2.91 -0.68 -9.80
CA LEU A 238 -1.66 -0.64 -10.57
C LEU A 238 -1.01 -2.02 -10.64
N VAL A 239 -0.96 -2.73 -9.51
CA VAL A 239 -0.42 -4.08 -9.42
C VAL A 239 -1.30 -5.10 -10.16
N GLY A 240 -2.62 -4.95 -10.11
CA GLY A 240 -3.56 -5.82 -10.83
C GLY A 240 -3.51 -5.64 -12.34
N GLU A 241 -3.02 -4.50 -12.83
CA GLU A 241 -2.99 -4.16 -14.24
C GLU A 241 -1.60 -3.71 -14.71
N LEU A 242 -0.53 -4.42 -14.33
CA LEU A 242 0.86 -4.08 -14.68
C LEU A 242 1.08 -3.78 -16.17
N ALA A 243 0.28 -4.37 -17.06
CA ALA A 243 0.38 -4.13 -18.49
C ALA A 243 0.10 -2.67 -18.91
N CYS A 244 -0.65 -1.93 -18.09
CA CYS A 244 -1.13 -0.59 -18.42
C CYS A 244 -0.26 0.54 -17.83
N PHE A 245 0.71 0.22 -16.98
CA PHE A 245 1.42 1.22 -16.18
C PHE A 245 2.94 1.08 -16.27
N ASP A 246 3.63 2.20 -16.08
CA ASP A 246 5.09 2.22 -15.96
C ASP A 246 5.57 1.44 -14.72
N GLU A 247 6.58 0.57 -14.93
CA GLU A 247 7.10 -0.34 -13.90
C GLU A 247 7.64 0.40 -12.68
N LYS A 248 8.35 1.51 -12.93
CA LYS A 248 8.93 2.33 -11.85
C LYS A 248 7.82 2.98 -11.02
N LEU A 249 6.77 3.48 -11.67
CA LEU A 249 5.60 4.05 -11.00
C LEU A 249 4.92 3.03 -10.08
N VAL A 250 4.65 1.81 -10.56
CA VAL A 250 4.01 0.77 -9.73
C VAL A 250 4.84 0.50 -8.48
N ARG A 251 6.16 0.32 -8.63
CA ARG A 251 7.07 0.07 -7.51
C ARG A 251 7.09 1.24 -6.51
N THR A 252 7.20 2.47 -7.00
CA THR A 252 7.20 3.65 -6.13
C THR A 252 5.88 3.79 -5.37
N LEU A 253 4.74 3.47 -5.99
CA LEU A 253 3.45 3.50 -5.33
C LEU A 253 3.30 2.40 -4.28
N CYS A 254 3.78 1.16 -4.56
CA CYS A 254 3.84 0.09 -3.57
C CYS A 254 4.63 0.51 -2.32
N TYR A 255 5.82 1.07 -2.52
CA TYR A 255 6.67 1.57 -1.43
C TYR A 255 5.95 2.66 -0.63
N ALA A 256 5.46 3.69 -1.31
CA ALA A 256 4.79 4.82 -0.66
C ALA A 256 3.56 4.37 0.15
N ALA A 257 2.73 3.47 -0.40
CA ALA A 257 1.58 2.95 0.31
C ALA A 257 1.98 2.16 1.56
N LEU A 258 2.94 1.24 1.46
CA LEU A 258 3.40 0.44 2.61
C LEU A 258 3.99 1.32 3.72
N THR A 259 4.81 2.31 3.37
CA THR A 259 5.35 3.30 4.31
C THR A 259 4.24 4.13 4.98
N GLU A 260 3.20 4.53 4.24
CA GLU A 260 2.08 5.26 4.84
C GLU A 260 1.18 4.35 5.71
N TYR A 261 1.08 3.05 5.41
CA TYR A 261 0.41 2.06 6.27
C TYR A 261 1.08 1.98 7.65
N GLU A 262 2.42 1.90 7.71
CA GLU A 262 3.18 1.84 8.97
C GLU A 262 2.89 3.04 9.88
N LYS A 263 2.81 4.25 9.29
CA LYS A 263 2.59 5.51 10.01
C LYS A 263 1.14 5.71 10.46
N SER A 264 0.22 4.86 10.00
CA SER A 264 -1.21 5.03 10.18
C SER A 264 -1.77 4.21 11.33
N SER A 265 -3.04 4.46 11.68
CA SER A 265 -3.79 3.57 12.57
C SER A 265 -4.10 2.21 11.97
N LEU A 266 -3.77 1.96 10.69
CA LEU A 266 -3.92 0.68 9.98
C LEU A 266 -2.61 -0.14 9.93
N LYS A 267 -1.60 0.22 10.72
CA LYS A 267 -0.29 -0.46 10.71
C LYS A 267 -0.37 -1.97 10.95
N ASP A 268 -1.35 -2.44 11.72
CA ASP A 268 -1.62 -3.86 11.97
C ASP A 268 -2.11 -4.59 10.71
N GLN A 269 -2.61 -3.86 9.72
CA GLN A 269 -3.07 -4.42 8.44
C GLN A 269 -1.97 -4.47 7.38
N ILE A 270 -0.74 -4.03 7.68
CA ILE A 270 0.35 -3.94 6.69
C ILE A 270 0.64 -5.30 6.03
N TYR A 271 0.71 -6.38 6.81
CA TYR A 271 0.95 -7.74 6.29
C TYR A 271 -0.20 -8.25 5.43
N LYS A 272 -1.43 -7.96 5.84
CA LYS A 272 -2.62 -8.31 5.06
C LYS A 272 -2.65 -7.55 3.74
N PHE A 273 -2.27 -6.27 3.75
CA PHE A 273 -2.18 -5.45 2.55
C PHE A 273 -1.05 -5.93 1.62
N ALA A 274 0.15 -6.15 2.14
CA ALA A 274 1.28 -6.74 1.41
C ALA A 274 0.90 -8.08 0.78
N ARG A 275 0.21 -8.96 1.51
CA ARG A 275 -0.28 -10.24 0.98
C ARG A 275 -1.27 -10.06 -0.17
N ARG A 276 -2.12 -9.02 -0.15
CA ARG A 276 -3.02 -8.72 -1.28
C ARG A 276 -2.25 -8.26 -2.51
N ILE A 277 -1.20 -7.46 -2.34
CA ILE A 277 -0.29 -7.07 -3.43
C ILE A 277 0.35 -8.34 -4.02
N CYS A 278 0.99 -9.18 -3.20
CA CYS A 278 1.61 -10.42 -3.65
C CYS A 278 0.60 -11.34 -4.36
N SER A 279 -0.61 -11.48 -3.80
CA SER A 279 -1.67 -12.30 -4.40
C SER A 279 -2.10 -11.78 -5.77
N SER A 280 -2.14 -10.46 -5.96
CA SER A 280 -2.46 -9.84 -7.24
C SER A 280 -1.33 -10.13 -8.25
N LEU A 281 -0.06 -9.99 -7.84
CA LEU A 281 1.09 -10.29 -8.70
C LEU A 281 1.10 -11.76 -9.17
N PHE A 282 0.88 -12.71 -8.26
CA PHE A 282 0.82 -14.14 -8.61
C PHE A 282 -0.41 -14.54 -9.43
N SER A 283 -1.39 -13.65 -9.60
CA SER A 283 -2.55 -13.89 -10.47
C SER A 283 -2.32 -13.43 -11.92
N LEU A 284 -1.22 -12.71 -12.18
CA LEU A 284 -0.84 -12.27 -13.52
C LEU A 284 -0.21 -13.41 -14.33
N GLN A 285 -0.40 -13.38 -15.64
CA GLN A 285 0.16 -14.38 -16.57
C GLN A 285 1.71 -14.28 -16.65
N GLU A 286 2.37 -15.40 -16.97
CA GLU A 286 3.81 -15.65 -16.77
C GLU A 286 4.78 -14.76 -17.58
N ASP A 287 4.28 -14.01 -18.58
CA ASP A 287 5.09 -13.24 -19.54
C ASP A 287 5.92 -12.10 -18.90
N ARG A 288 5.72 -11.78 -17.62
CA ARG A 288 6.42 -10.69 -16.89
C ARG A 288 7.06 -11.13 -15.58
N SER A 289 7.64 -12.33 -15.56
CA SER A 289 8.25 -12.93 -14.37
C SER A 289 9.32 -12.04 -13.70
N SER A 290 10.12 -11.28 -14.46
CA SER A 290 11.13 -10.36 -13.91
C SER A 290 10.50 -9.21 -13.10
N LEU A 291 9.55 -8.50 -13.70
CA LEU A 291 8.83 -7.40 -13.05
C LEU A 291 8.06 -7.87 -11.80
N ILE A 292 7.43 -9.05 -11.89
CA ILE A 292 6.73 -9.67 -10.75
C ILE A 292 7.70 -9.86 -9.59
N ILE A 293 8.89 -10.41 -9.84
CA ILE A 293 9.94 -10.56 -8.82
C ILE A 293 10.38 -9.20 -8.27
N GLU A 294 10.62 -8.21 -9.12
CA GLU A 294 11.05 -6.88 -8.67
C GLU A 294 10.03 -6.22 -7.73
N ILE A 295 8.73 -6.36 -8.00
CA ILE A 295 7.69 -5.80 -7.13
C ILE A 295 7.55 -6.66 -5.86
N LEU A 296 7.60 -8.00 -5.96
CA LEU A 296 7.56 -8.88 -4.78
C LEU A 296 8.72 -8.58 -3.81
N THR A 297 9.93 -8.46 -4.34
CA THR A 297 11.13 -8.12 -3.55
C THR A 297 11.00 -6.74 -2.94
N CYS A 298 10.52 -5.75 -3.69
CA CYS A 298 10.21 -4.43 -3.14
C CYS A 298 9.22 -4.50 -1.96
N VAL A 299 8.12 -5.24 -2.08
CA VAL A 299 7.14 -5.39 -1.00
C VAL A 299 7.74 -6.06 0.23
N LEU A 300 8.52 -7.12 0.05
CA LEU A 300 9.17 -7.83 1.16
C LEU A 300 10.22 -6.98 1.87
N ASP A 301 11.04 -6.23 1.12
CA ASP A 301 12.01 -5.27 1.67
C ASP A 301 11.31 -4.16 2.46
N CYS A 302 10.22 -3.59 1.91
CA CYS A 302 9.46 -2.54 2.58
C CYS A 302 8.91 -3.04 3.92
N VAL A 303 8.23 -4.18 3.93
CA VAL A 303 7.64 -4.71 5.15
C VAL A 303 8.74 -5.06 6.17
N ALA A 304 9.86 -5.65 5.74
CA ALA A 304 10.98 -5.95 6.63
C ALA A 304 11.60 -4.70 7.25
N HIS A 305 11.74 -3.62 6.48
CA HIS A 305 12.31 -2.35 6.94
C HIS A 305 11.36 -1.62 7.91
N GLU A 306 10.09 -1.50 7.55
CA GLU A 306 9.09 -0.72 8.30
C GLU A 306 8.63 -1.47 9.56
N CYS A 307 8.60 -2.80 9.54
CA CYS A 307 8.18 -3.60 10.68
C CYS A 307 9.37 -3.95 11.57
N LYS A 308 9.60 -3.13 12.61
CA LYS A 308 10.59 -3.45 13.64
C LYS A 308 10.27 -4.82 14.28
N PHE A 309 11.15 -5.81 14.09
CA PHE A 309 11.10 -7.14 14.72
C PHE A 309 11.41 -7.11 16.23
N GLU A 310 11.05 -6.02 16.91
CA GLU A 310 11.21 -5.85 18.36
C GLU A 310 10.25 -6.74 19.15
N MET A 311 9.15 -7.18 18.51
CA MET A 311 8.19 -8.14 19.06
C MET A 311 8.07 -9.36 18.13
N GLU A 312 7.83 -10.55 18.70
CA GLU A 312 7.69 -11.79 17.92
C GLU A 312 6.47 -11.82 16.99
N ASN A 313 5.39 -11.09 17.31
CA ASN A 313 4.15 -11.12 16.51
C ASN A 313 4.35 -10.56 15.08
N PRO A 314 4.98 -9.38 14.89
CA PRO A 314 5.45 -8.91 13.58
C PRO A 314 6.32 -9.94 12.83
N GLY A 315 7.22 -10.61 13.54
CA GLY A 315 8.11 -11.61 12.92
C GLY A 315 7.36 -12.82 12.38
N ILE A 316 6.35 -13.30 13.10
CA ILE A 316 5.47 -14.39 12.66
C ILE A 316 4.67 -13.98 11.42
N GLU A 317 4.04 -12.79 11.44
CA GLU A 317 3.26 -12.29 10.30
C GLU A 317 4.13 -12.07 9.04
N TYR A 318 5.38 -11.63 9.22
CA TYR A 318 6.34 -11.52 8.15
C TYR A 318 6.73 -12.90 7.57
N VAL A 319 7.02 -13.88 8.43
CA VAL A 319 7.34 -15.24 7.98
C VAL A 319 6.13 -15.89 7.28
N ASP A 320 4.91 -15.63 7.71
CA ASP A 320 3.71 -16.09 7.02
C ASP A 320 3.57 -15.47 5.62
N LEU A 321 3.93 -14.19 5.45
CA LEU A 321 3.99 -13.53 4.16
C LEU A 321 5.08 -14.16 3.26
N VAL A 322 6.27 -14.43 3.81
CA VAL A 322 7.36 -15.13 3.11
C VAL A 322 6.92 -16.54 2.70
N SER A 323 6.30 -17.28 3.63
CA SER A 323 5.75 -18.62 3.37
C SER A 323 4.73 -18.61 2.24
N TYR A 324 3.84 -17.62 2.24
CA TYR A 324 2.88 -17.43 1.15
C TYR A 324 3.58 -17.22 -0.20
N CYS A 325 4.58 -16.33 -0.25
CA CYS A 325 5.34 -16.06 -1.48
C CYS A 325 6.13 -17.28 -1.95
N ALA A 326 6.80 -17.99 -1.04
CA ALA A 326 7.58 -19.19 -1.35
C ALA A 326 6.68 -20.31 -1.92
N ASN A 327 5.53 -20.56 -1.30
CA ASN A 327 4.56 -21.54 -1.81
C ASN A 327 4.01 -21.15 -3.18
N LYS A 328 3.76 -19.87 -3.44
CA LYS A 328 3.29 -19.41 -4.75
C LYS A 328 4.37 -19.50 -5.83
N CYS A 329 5.61 -19.15 -5.50
CA CYS A 329 6.75 -19.32 -6.42
C CYS A 329 6.92 -20.80 -6.81
N ARG A 330 6.82 -21.71 -5.83
CA ARG A 330 6.86 -23.16 -6.07
C ARG A 330 5.84 -23.63 -7.10
N THR A 331 4.63 -23.06 -7.11
CA THR A 331 3.56 -23.48 -8.02
C THR A 331 3.57 -22.78 -9.38
N ALA A 332 4.19 -21.60 -9.49
CA ALA A 332 4.09 -20.76 -10.68
C ALA A 332 5.15 -21.13 -11.73
N SER A 333 6.45 -20.99 -11.44
CA SER A 333 7.51 -21.41 -12.36
C SER A 333 8.89 -21.39 -11.70
N ALA A 334 9.83 -22.18 -12.24
CA ALA A 334 11.23 -22.18 -11.83
C ALA A 334 11.90 -20.79 -11.94
N ASN A 335 11.44 -19.95 -12.86
CA ASN A 335 11.93 -18.59 -13.09
C ASN A 335 11.73 -17.66 -11.89
N LEU A 336 10.75 -17.95 -11.02
CA LEU A 336 10.49 -17.17 -9.81
C LEU A 336 11.23 -17.71 -8.58
N CYS A 337 11.51 -19.02 -8.53
CA CYS A 337 12.09 -19.68 -7.36
C CYS A 337 13.50 -19.17 -7.03
N ILE A 338 14.41 -19.11 -8.01
CA ILE A 338 15.81 -18.71 -7.76
C ILE A 338 15.95 -17.24 -7.35
N PRO A 339 15.36 -16.27 -8.06
CA PRO A 339 15.44 -14.87 -7.67
C PRO A 339 14.83 -14.63 -6.28
N MET A 340 13.70 -15.27 -5.98
CA MET A 340 13.08 -15.20 -4.65
C MET A 340 14.01 -15.79 -3.57
N ALA A 341 14.59 -16.97 -3.79
CA ALA A 341 15.50 -17.59 -2.83
C ALA A 341 16.75 -16.73 -2.54
N THR A 342 17.34 -16.14 -3.59
CA THR A 342 18.48 -15.23 -3.44
C THR A 342 18.10 -13.99 -2.64
N HIS A 343 16.92 -13.45 -2.88
CA HIS A 343 16.42 -12.30 -2.14
C HIS A 343 16.13 -12.62 -0.67
N LEU A 344 15.48 -13.75 -0.37
CA LEU A 344 15.22 -14.18 1.01
C LEU A 344 16.53 -14.39 1.79
N ASN A 345 17.55 -14.97 1.17
CA ASN A 345 18.89 -15.10 1.78
C ASN A 345 19.53 -13.74 2.06
N LYS A 346 19.32 -12.74 1.18
CA LYS A 346 19.82 -11.38 1.39
C LYS A 346 19.14 -10.70 2.58
N ILE A 347 17.81 -10.74 2.64
CA ILE A 347 17.05 -10.14 3.76
C ILE A 347 17.42 -10.81 5.08
N ALA A 348 17.47 -12.15 5.12
CA ALA A 348 17.86 -12.89 6.32
C ALA A 348 19.35 -12.74 6.68
N GLY A 349 20.17 -12.23 5.77
CA GLY A 349 21.57 -11.88 6.03
C GLY A 349 21.73 -10.51 6.67
N ASP A 350 20.78 -9.60 6.48
CA ASP A 350 20.79 -8.26 7.04
C ASP A 350 20.22 -8.27 8.47
N SER A 351 21.10 -8.30 9.46
CA SER A 351 20.75 -8.34 10.89
C SER A 351 19.93 -7.15 11.37
N HIS A 352 19.88 -6.05 10.60
CA HIS A 352 19.04 -4.90 10.90
C HIS A 352 17.59 -5.12 10.47
N GLN A 353 17.37 -5.95 9.46
CA GLN A 353 16.05 -6.21 8.90
C GLN A 353 15.35 -7.35 9.62
N VAL A 354 16.00 -8.50 9.84
CA VAL A 354 15.36 -9.65 10.49
C VAL A 354 16.24 -10.22 11.60
N ARG A 355 15.63 -10.46 12.77
CA ARG A 355 16.31 -11.03 13.93
C ARG A 355 16.07 -12.53 14.10
N PRO A 356 16.99 -13.25 14.78
CA PRO A 356 16.74 -14.59 15.26
C PRO A 356 15.44 -14.72 16.08
N PRO A 357 14.63 -15.77 15.84
CA PRO A 357 14.90 -16.91 14.95
C PRO A 357 14.39 -16.76 13.52
N PHE A 358 13.77 -15.63 13.17
CA PHE A 358 13.06 -15.49 11.90
C PHE A 358 14.00 -15.46 10.70
N ASP A 359 15.23 -14.98 10.86
CA ASP A 359 16.27 -15.04 9.84
C ASP A 359 16.57 -16.49 9.43
N MET A 360 16.75 -17.37 10.41
CA MET A 360 16.97 -18.80 10.18
C MET A 360 15.77 -19.45 9.49
N ILE A 361 14.55 -19.13 9.93
CA ILE A 361 13.31 -19.65 9.32
C ILE A 361 13.17 -19.20 7.85
N ILE A 362 13.48 -17.94 7.55
CA ILE A 362 13.45 -17.43 6.17
C ILE A 362 14.50 -18.13 5.29
N ARG A 363 15.70 -18.39 5.83
CA ARG A 363 16.74 -19.14 5.10
C ARG A 363 16.32 -20.58 4.78
N LEU A 364 15.46 -21.20 5.61
CA LEU A 364 14.90 -22.53 5.28
C LEU A 364 13.97 -22.46 4.06
N TYR A 365 13.12 -21.43 3.96
CA TYR A 365 12.33 -21.19 2.75
C TYR A 365 13.21 -20.93 1.52
N ALA A 366 14.28 -20.14 1.68
CA ALA A 366 15.24 -19.90 0.61
C ALA A 366 15.93 -21.20 0.14
N ALA A 367 16.39 -22.04 1.07
CA ALA A 367 16.98 -23.34 0.76
C ALA A 367 15.99 -24.26 0.03
N GLY A 368 14.74 -24.34 0.50
CA GLY A 368 13.69 -25.10 -0.17
C GLY A 368 13.42 -24.64 -1.60
N LEU A 369 13.37 -23.32 -1.85
CA LEU A 369 13.18 -22.76 -3.19
C LEU A 369 14.36 -23.06 -4.13
N HIS A 370 15.59 -23.04 -3.62
CA HIS A 370 16.76 -23.46 -4.39
C HIS A 370 16.66 -24.93 -4.82
N LEU A 371 16.26 -25.82 -3.89
CA LEU A 371 16.12 -27.25 -4.17
C LEU A 371 15.03 -27.57 -5.20
N ILE A 372 13.89 -26.87 -5.14
CA ILE A 372 12.78 -27.03 -6.10
C ILE A 372 13.27 -26.77 -7.54
N ASN A 373 14.07 -25.73 -7.74
CA ASN A 373 14.61 -25.42 -9.06
C ASN A 373 15.60 -26.48 -9.56
N SER A 374 16.39 -27.08 -8.67
CA SER A 374 17.32 -28.15 -9.03
C SER A 374 16.60 -29.42 -9.51
N ASP A 375 15.43 -29.77 -8.93
CA ASP A 375 14.58 -30.88 -9.41
C ASP A 375 13.94 -30.59 -10.78
N VAL A 376 13.57 -29.34 -11.06
CA VAL A 376 13.02 -28.97 -12.38
C VAL A 376 14.10 -29.09 -13.47
N LYS A 377 15.34 -28.67 -13.19
CA LYS A 377 16.45 -28.77 -14.15
C LYS A 377 16.81 -30.22 -14.47
N SER A 378 16.86 -31.09 -13.46
CA SER A 378 17.17 -32.52 -13.67
C SER A 378 16.09 -33.26 -14.47
N ARG A 379 14.83 -32.83 -14.39
CA ARG A 379 13.72 -33.39 -15.19
C ARG A 379 13.63 -32.81 -16.61
N GLY A 380 14.02 -31.55 -16.81
CA GLY A 380 13.93 -30.84 -18.09
C GLY A 380 14.97 -31.25 -19.14
N ASP A 381 16.18 -31.64 -18.72
CA ASP A 381 17.26 -32.07 -19.63
C ASP A 381 17.01 -33.43 -20.32
N GLY A 382 15.93 -34.13 -19.95
CA GLY A 382 15.53 -35.40 -20.54
C GLY A 382 14.84 -35.33 -21.91
N LEU A 383 14.56 -34.14 -22.45
CA LEU A 383 13.74 -33.97 -23.67
C LEU A 383 14.49 -33.50 -24.93
N THR A 384 15.78 -33.14 -24.86
CA THR A 384 16.51 -32.61 -26.04
C THR A 384 17.89 -33.20 -26.34
N SER A 385 18.36 -34.24 -25.65
CA SER A 385 19.60 -34.93 -26.07
C SER A 385 19.32 -36.35 -26.58
N ALA A 386 19.09 -36.45 -27.88
CA ALA A 386 19.26 -37.69 -28.62
C ALA A 386 20.75 -37.91 -28.93
N ASP A 387 21.54 -38.30 -27.92
CA ASP A 387 22.62 -39.29 -28.06
C ASP A 387 23.30 -39.56 -26.70
N GLY A 388 23.31 -40.83 -26.27
CA GLY A 388 24.35 -41.43 -25.41
C GLY A 388 24.73 -40.86 -24.03
N ALA A 389 24.16 -39.75 -23.53
CA ALA A 389 24.54 -39.21 -22.22
C ALA A 389 23.89 -40.04 -21.08
N LYS A 390 24.71 -40.56 -20.16
CA LYS A 390 24.23 -41.17 -18.91
C LYS A 390 23.33 -40.15 -18.21
N ASN A 391 22.07 -40.50 -17.94
CA ASN A 391 21.19 -39.74 -17.05
C ASN A 391 21.91 -39.51 -15.72
N GLU A 392 22.48 -38.33 -15.55
CA GLU A 392 23.10 -37.91 -14.31
C GLU A 392 22.00 -37.78 -13.26
N SER A 393 22.15 -38.44 -12.11
CA SER A 393 21.11 -38.42 -11.08
C SER A 393 20.91 -36.98 -10.59
N ALA A 394 19.70 -36.58 -10.21
CA ALA A 394 19.46 -35.24 -9.67
C ALA A 394 20.22 -34.98 -8.35
N ILE A 395 20.56 -36.04 -7.58
CA ILE A 395 21.53 -35.99 -6.46
C ILE A 395 22.94 -35.68 -6.97
N ARG A 396 23.31 -36.12 -8.19
CA ARG A 396 24.53 -35.72 -8.91
C ARG A 396 24.42 -34.32 -9.57
N VAL A 397 23.24 -33.81 -9.90
CA VAL A 397 23.10 -32.39 -10.33
C VAL A 397 23.21 -31.45 -9.10
N LEU A 398 22.66 -31.87 -7.96
CA LEU A 398 22.95 -31.28 -6.65
C LEU A 398 24.41 -31.53 -6.21
N HIS A 399 25.15 -32.40 -6.92
CA HIS A 399 26.55 -32.64 -6.63
C HIS A 399 27.44 -31.47 -7.05
N ASP A 400 27.11 -30.78 -8.14
CA ASP A 400 27.87 -29.63 -8.65
C ASP A 400 27.58 -28.31 -7.89
N ASP A 401 26.44 -28.23 -7.22
CA ASP A 401 26.01 -27.06 -6.43
C ASP A 401 26.30 -27.23 -4.92
N GLY A 402 27.43 -27.88 -4.57
CA GLY A 402 27.78 -28.35 -3.22
C GLY A 402 27.74 -27.31 -2.09
N LYS A 403 27.73 -26.02 -2.43
CA LYS A 403 27.57 -24.91 -1.48
C LYS A 403 26.17 -24.86 -0.84
N ILE A 404 25.13 -25.30 -1.54
CA ILE A 404 23.73 -25.25 -1.06
C ILE A 404 23.53 -26.23 0.12
N LEU A 405 23.99 -27.47 -0.02
CA LEU A 405 23.83 -28.51 1.01
C LEU A 405 24.71 -28.24 2.23
N GLN A 406 25.92 -27.73 2.05
CA GLN A 406 26.78 -27.33 3.18
C GLN A 406 26.17 -26.18 3.98
N ASN A 407 25.61 -25.17 3.30
CA ASN A 407 24.89 -24.09 3.95
C ASN A 407 23.65 -24.60 4.69
N LEU A 408 22.97 -25.60 4.12
CA LEU A 408 21.81 -26.23 4.76
C LEU A 408 22.20 -26.95 6.06
N ALA A 409 23.29 -27.72 6.08
CA ALA A 409 23.75 -28.40 7.29
C ALA A 409 24.08 -27.40 8.42
N ALA A 410 24.77 -26.31 8.10
CA ALA A 410 25.06 -25.24 9.06
C ALA A 410 23.78 -24.55 9.57
N LEU A 411 22.79 -24.35 8.68
CA LEU A 411 21.50 -23.76 9.02
C LEU A 411 20.69 -24.66 9.95
N LEU A 412 20.59 -25.96 9.65
CA LEU A 412 19.90 -26.95 10.48
C LEU A 412 20.53 -27.03 11.87
N GLY A 413 21.86 -27.10 11.97
CA GLY A 413 22.56 -27.07 13.26
C GLY A 413 22.30 -25.78 14.06
N SER A 414 22.20 -24.64 13.38
CA SER A 414 21.84 -23.37 14.02
C SER A 414 20.39 -23.38 14.52
N CYS A 415 19.45 -23.88 13.72
CA CYS A 415 18.05 -24.04 14.11
C CYS A 415 17.89 -24.98 15.31
N ASP A 416 18.60 -26.11 15.32
CA ASP A 416 18.55 -27.08 16.43
C ASP A 416 19.00 -26.45 17.74
N SER A 417 20.14 -25.74 17.70
CA SER A 417 20.68 -25.04 18.87
C SER A 417 19.70 -24.01 19.44
N TYR A 418 18.90 -23.36 18.58
CA TYR A 418 17.96 -22.32 18.99
C TYR A 418 16.63 -22.91 19.50
N PHE A 419 16.09 -23.89 18.79
CA PHE A 419 14.77 -24.45 19.08
C PHE A 419 14.79 -25.60 20.09
N HIS A 420 15.97 -26.14 20.41
CA HIS A 420 16.23 -27.33 21.24
C HIS A 420 15.14 -27.61 22.28
N ILE A 421 14.43 -28.72 22.07
CA ILE A 421 13.23 -29.12 22.82
C ILE A 421 13.55 -29.98 24.06
N ASP A 422 14.80 -30.44 24.19
CA ASP A 422 15.22 -31.28 25.31
C ASP A 422 15.96 -30.48 26.40
N CYS A 423 15.19 -29.99 27.37
CA CYS A 423 15.62 -30.03 28.77
C CYS A 423 14.41 -30.39 29.64
N LYS A 424 14.22 -31.70 29.82
CA LYS A 424 13.67 -32.21 31.08
C LYS A 424 14.55 -31.64 32.20
N GLU A 425 14.04 -30.64 32.92
CA GLU A 425 14.13 -30.36 34.38
C GLU A 425 15.36 -30.76 35.23
N ASN A 426 16.46 -31.28 34.69
CA ASN A 426 17.60 -31.81 35.44
C ASN A 426 18.92 -31.52 34.70
N CYS A 427 19.29 -30.24 34.60
CA CYS A 427 20.70 -29.90 34.37
C CYS A 427 21.43 -29.82 35.71
N VAL A 428 22.01 -30.95 36.11
CA VAL A 428 23.18 -30.92 37.00
C VAL A 428 24.27 -30.14 36.26
N LYS A 429 24.79 -29.11 36.92
CA LYS A 429 25.83 -28.22 36.42
C LYS A 429 27.06 -29.03 36.00
N HIS A 430 27.30 -29.15 34.70
CA HIS A 430 28.65 -29.37 34.20
C HIS A 430 29.00 -28.27 33.20
N THR A 431 30.11 -27.62 33.52
CA THR A 431 30.74 -26.49 32.86
C THR A 431 31.32 -26.92 31.54
N ASP A 432 30.79 -26.40 30.43
CA ASP A 432 31.56 -26.17 29.21
C ASP A 432 31.14 -24.86 28.54
N SER A 433 32.14 -24.14 28.05
CA SER A 433 32.18 -22.69 27.83
C SER A 433 31.40 -22.16 26.62
N ALA A 434 30.52 -22.96 26.00
CA ALA A 434 29.67 -22.51 24.89
C ALA A 434 28.28 -22.00 25.35
N CYS A 435 27.89 -22.24 26.61
CA CYS A 435 26.54 -21.96 27.12
C CYS A 435 26.39 -20.57 27.78
N GLN A 436 27.24 -19.61 27.44
CA GLN A 436 27.29 -18.31 28.13
C GLN A 436 26.38 -17.22 27.54
N ILE A 437 25.78 -17.44 26.37
CA ILE A 437 24.90 -16.44 25.74
C ILE A 437 23.47 -16.48 26.33
N CYS A 438 23.03 -17.60 26.89
CA CYS A 438 21.67 -17.75 27.45
C CYS A 438 21.53 -17.32 28.92
N SER A 439 22.62 -16.97 29.60
CA SER A 439 22.61 -16.79 31.07
C SER A 439 22.49 -15.35 31.56
N GLN A 440 22.52 -14.34 30.66
CA GLN A 440 22.55 -12.92 31.07
C GLN A 440 21.21 -12.18 31.06
N LEU A 441 20.08 -12.88 30.89
CA LEU A 441 18.75 -12.25 30.86
C LEU A 441 17.80 -12.68 32.00
N SER A 442 18.34 -13.12 33.15
CA SER A 442 17.53 -13.45 34.31
C SER A 442 17.93 -12.65 35.56
N SER A 443 17.40 -11.44 35.68
CA SER A 443 16.93 -10.95 36.98
C SER A 443 15.68 -10.12 36.72
N ASP A 444 14.52 -10.75 36.93
CA ASP A 444 13.25 -10.17 37.37
C ASP A 444 12.19 -11.27 37.18
N TYR A 445 12.17 -12.15 38.18
CA TYR A 445 11.42 -13.40 38.19
C TYR A 445 9.99 -13.16 38.70
N GLU A 446 9.07 -13.97 38.14
CA GLU A 446 7.74 -14.36 38.66
C GLU A 446 6.45 -13.85 37.99
N VAL A 447 6.45 -12.81 37.15
CA VAL A 447 5.20 -12.41 36.45
C VAL A 447 5.17 -12.76 34.94
N SER A 448 6.28 -13.25 34.35
CA SER A 448 6.43 -13.37 32.87
C SER A 448 6.36 -14.78 32.26
N MET A 449 6.27 -15.84 33.06
CA MET A 449 6.38 -17.25 32.58
C MET A 449 5.29 -17.70 31.57
N PRO A 450 3.98 -17.43 31.77
CA PRO A 450 2.97 -17.89 30.81
C PRO A 450 3.05 -17.15 29.46
N CYS A 451 3.59 -15.93 29.44
CA CYS A 451 3.76 -15.15 28.22
C CYS A 451 4.91 -15.70 27.35
N LYS A 452 6.04 -16.07 27.97
CA LYS A 452 7.22 -16.62 27.27
C LYS A 452 6.96 -18.00 26.65
N GLN A 453 6.14 -18.84 27.30
CA GLN A 453 5.84 -20.18 26.80
C GLN A 453 4.85 -20.18 25.61
N ARG A 454 3.86 -19.26 25.60
CA ARG A 454 2.92 -19.09 24.47
C ARG A 454 3.61 -18.53 23.23
N LYS A 455 4.58 -17.64 23.46
CA LYS A 455 5.46 -17.00 22.49
C LYS A 455 6.36 -17.99 21.73
N ARG A 456 7.06 -18.87 22.46
CA ARG A 456 7.86 -19.97 21.90
C ARG A 456 7.05 -20.97 21.08
N LYS A 457 5.79 -21.24 21.45
CA LYS A 457 4.91 -22.15 20.67
C LYS A 457 4.53 -21.58 19.30
N ALA A 458 4.39 -20.27 19.18
CA ALA A 458 4.00 -19.63 17.93
C ALA A 458 5.17 -19.58 16.92
N SER A 459 6.38 -19.27 17.39
CA SER A 459 7.60 -19.36 16.56
C SER A 459 7.92 -20.80 16.14
N LEU A 460 7.61 -21.79 16.98
CA LEU A 460 7.75 -23.20 16.64
C LEU A 460 6.83 -23.63 15.49
N ALA A 461 5.61 -23.08 15.41
CA ALA A 461 4.67 -23.40 14.35
C ALA A 461 5.15 -22.88 12.97
N VAL A 462 5.66 -21.65 12.91
CA VAL A 462 6.22 -21.11 11.66
C VAL A 462 7.54 -21.81 11.27
N TYR A 463 8.34 -22.24 12.24
CA TYR A 463 9.52 -23.08 12.01
C TYR A 463 9.14 -24.45 11.43
N LEU A 464 8.16 -25.13 12.01
CA LEU A 464 7.65 -26.41 11.49
C LEU A 464 7.15 -26.28 10.05
N ASN A 465 6.46 -25.19 9.71
CA ASN A 465 6.01 -24.93 8.34
C ASN A 465 7.18 -24.74 7.37
N ALA A 466 8.26 -24.07 7.79
CA ALA A 466 9.45 -23.90 6.98
C ALA A 466 10.20 -25.22 6.77
N LEU A 467 10.34 -26.05 7.83
CA LEU A 467 10.89 -27.41 7.71
C LEU A 467 10.05 -28.27 6.78
N LYS A 468 8.71 -28.22 6.88
CA LYS A 468 7.81 -28.92 5.97
C LYS A 468 8.02 -28.49 4.51
N PHE A 469 8.16 -27.18 4.27
CA PHE A 469 8.42 -26.63 2.94
C PHE A 469 9.75 -27.12 2.37
N LEU A 470 10.81 -27.12 3.18
CA LEU A 470 12.15 -27.60 2.83
C LEU A 470 12.18 -29.12 2.58
N CYS A 471 11.57 -29.91 3.46
CA CYS A 471 11.63 -31.38 3.41
C CYS A 471 10.86 -31.96 2.22
N HIS A 472 9.89 -31.22 1.69
CA HIS A 472 9.08 -31.70 0.58
C HIS A 472 9.89 -31.98 -0.70
N PRO A 473 10.64 -31.02 -1.28
CA PRO A 473 11.49 -31.30 -2.45
C PRO A 473 12.58 -32.34 -2.15
N LEU A 474 13.11 -32.39 -0.92
CA LEU A 474 14.07 -33.41 -0.51
C LEU A 474 13.48 -34.82 -0.54
N ALA A 475 12.25 -34.98 -0.06
CA ALA A 475 11.54 -36.24 -0.10
C ALA A 475 11.19 -36.66 -1.54
N GLU A 476 10.78 -35.72 -2.40
CA GLU A 476 10.54 -35.97 -3.83
C GLU A 476 11.82 -36.49 -4.51
N LEU A 477 12.95 -35.83 -4.25
CA LEU A 477 14.27 -36.23 -4.75
C LEU A 477 14.64 -37.67 -4.34
N VAL A 478 14.62 -37.97 -3.04
CA VAL A 478 14.94 -39.32 -2.50
C VAL A 478 14.03 -40.39 -3.09
N ASN A 479 12.73 -40.10 -3.22
CA ASN A 479 11.78 -41.04 -3.80
C ASN A 479 12.03 -41.28 -5.30
N SER A 480 12.39 -40.24 -6.05
CA SER A 480 12.68 -40.35 -7.48
C SER A 480 13.93 -41.18 -7.76
N GLU A 481 14.95 -41.10 -6.89
CA GLU A 481 16.25 -41.76 -7.06
C GLU A 481 16.43 -43.04 -6.26
N ARG A 482 15.37 -43.51 -5.58
CA ARG A 482 15.41 -44.68 -4.71
C ARG A 482 16.09 -45.91 -5.35
N LYS A 483 15.86 -46.16 -6.65
CA LYS A 483 16.46 -47.30 -7.36
C LYS A 483 17.97 -47.13 -7.58
N GLN A 484 18.41 -45.91 -7.89
CA GLN A 484 19.83 -45.58 -8.10
C GLN A 484 20.59 -45.61 -6.78
N LEU A 485 20.01 -45.04 -5.72
CA LEU A 485 20.55 -45.07 -4.36
C LEU A 485 20.78 -46.49 -3.80
N ILE A 486 19.95 -47.45 -4.19
CA ILE A 486 20.09 -48.87 -3.78
C ILE A 486 21.15 -49.60 -4.62
N SER A 487 21.45 -49.10 -5.83
CA SER A 487 22.33 -49.77 -6.80
C SER A 487 23.76 -49.23 -6.86
N GLU A 488 23.99 -47.99 -6.41
CA GLU A 488 25.31 -47.36 -6.44
C GLU A 488 26.14 -47.77 -5.21
N ASN A 489 27.32 -48.34 -5.45
CA ASN A 489 28.30 -48.66 -4.43
C ASN A 489 29.02 -47.38 -3.95
N GLU A 490 28.84 -47.06 -2.68
CA GLU A 490 29.77 -46.39 -1.75
C GLU A 490 30.77 -45.36 -2.32
N ASP A 491 30.28 -44.24 -2.85
CA ASP A 491 31.07 -43.00 -2.84
C ASP A 491 30.89 -42.30 -1.50
N ALA A 492 31.95 -42.19 -0.69
CA ALA A 492 31.91 -41.59 0.67
C ALA A 492 31.29 -40.18 0.72
N PHE A 493 31.37 -39.44 -0.39
CA PHE A 493 30.81 -38.10 -0.54
C PHE A 493 29.29 -38.09 -0.77
N VAL A 494 28.74 -39.12 -1.42
CA VAL A 494 27.28 -39.36 -1.54
C VAL A 494 26.70 -39.64 -0.17
N THR A 495 27.43 -40.39 0.68
CA THR A 495 27.06 -40.69 2.07
C THR A 495 26.94 -39.44 2.94
N THR A 496 27.87 -38.48 2.83
CA THR A 496 27.81 -37.21 3.59
C THR A 496 26.61 -36.34 3.19
N LYS A 497 26.23 -36.33 1.91
CA LYS A 497 25.08 -35.54 1.44
C LYS A 497 23.74 -36.18 1.79
N LEU A 498 23.64 -37.51 1.71
CA LEU A 498 22.47 -38.26 2.22
C LEU A 498 22.28 -38.04 3.72
N TYR A 499 23.36 -37.92 4.48
CA TYR A 499 23.30 -37.58 5.90
C TYR A 499 22.64 -36.22 6.14
N ILE A 500 22.95 -35.18 5.35
CA ILE A 500 22.33 -33.85 5.47
C ILE A 500 20.83 -33.90 5.14
N ILE A 501 20.44 -34.67 4.12
CA ILE A 501 19.02 -34.86 3.78
C ILE A 501 18.29 -35.60 4.90
N GLN A 502 18.91 -36.65 5.44
CA GLN A 502 18.39 -37.43 6.55
C GLN A 502 18.24 -36.57 7.82
N ASP A 503 19.21 -35.73 8.12
CA ASP A 503 19.20 -34.78 9.24
C ASP A 503 18.02 -33.79 9.14
N ALA A 504 17.80 -33.21 7.97
CA ALA A 504 16.66 -32.32 7.72
C ALA A 504 15.30 -33.02 7.98
N LEU A 505 15.17 -34.27 7.53
CA LEU A 505 13.96 -35.07 7.73
C LEU A 505 13.76 -35.47 9.19
N TYR A 506 14.84 -35.78 9.92
CA TYR A 506 14.77 -36.06 11.35
C TYR A 506 14.38 -34.82 12.15
N HIS A 507 14.99 -33.66 11.89
CA HIS A 507 14.57 -32.39 12.49
C HIS A 507 13.09 -32.12 12.26
N PHE A 508 12.59 -32.32 11.04
CA PHE A 508 11.16 -32.17 10.78
C PHE A 508 10.32 -33.13 11.63
N ALA A 509 10.69 -34.41 11.71
CA ALA A 509 9.96 -35.40 12.49
C ALA A 509 9.97 -35.07 14.00
N ASP A 510 11.11 -34.68 14.55
CA ASP A 510 11.26 -34.37 15.97
C ASP A 510 10.45 -33.14 16.38
N ILE A 511 10.51 -32.07 15.58
CA ILE A 511 9.72 -30.86 15.82
C ILE A 511 8.23 -31.15 15.63
N PHE A 512 7.84 -31.92 14.60
CA PHE A 512 6.46 -32.31 14.36
C PHE A 512 5.86 -33.08 15.54
N LEU A 513 6.59 -34.09 16.04
CA LEU A 513 6.18 -34.88 17.21
C LEU A 513 6.11 -34.00 18.47
N SER A 514 7.03 -33.05 18.61
CA SER A 514 7.04 -32.12 19.74
C SER A 514 5.88 -31.12 19.70
N CYS A 515 5.38 -30.75 18.52
CA CYS A 515 4.18 -29.92 18.38
C CYS A 515 2.87 -30.68 18.68
N GLN A 516 2.88 -32.01 18.68
CA GLN A 516 1.72 -32.85 19.00
C GLN A 516 1.58 -33.19 20.48
N ARG A 517 2.65 -33.01 21.26
CA ARG A 517 2.67 -33.13 22.73
C ARG A 517 2.21 -31.82 23.38
#